data_AF-A0A9E4AZF9-F1
#
_entry.id   AF-A0A9E4AZF9-F1
#
_cell.length_a   1.000
_cell.length_b   1.000
_cell.length_c   1.000
_cell.angle_alpha   90.00
_cell.angle_beta   90.00
_cell.angle_gamma   90.00
#
_symmetry.space_group_name_H-M   'P 1'
#
loop_
_entity.id
_entity.type
_entity.pdbx_description
1 polymer ?
#
loop_
_entity_poly.entity_id
_entity_poly.type
_entity_poly.pdbx_seq_one_letter_code
_entity_poly.pdbx_strand_id
1 'polypeptide(L)'
;MGTAFKKAFMVFIGFIVVLVGILIGVIQHFSQWSLPETIQMVDFPGMLVAVLGACLLGLVSIALTFYLARAWISEQPELGERILRLALAVSISFIVVFGGLAGGLIVLRTLWTIGFF
;
A
#
# COMPACT_ATOMS: atom_id res chain seq x y z
N MET A 1 -13.81 24.85 -1.18
CA MET A 1 -12.63 23.96 -1.24
C MET A 1 -11.50 24.72 -1.90
N GLY A 2 -10.38 24.94 -1.20
CA GLY A 2 -9.22 25.60 -1.77
C GLY A 2 -8.67 24.86 -2.99
N THR A 3 -8.11 25.58 -3.95
CA THR A 3 -7.57 25.01 -5.19
C THR A 3 -6.44 24.01 -4.94
N ALA A 4 -5.69 24.17 -3.84
CA ALA A 4 -4.67 23.22 -3.39
C ALA A 4 -5.26 21.86 -2.99
N PHE A 5 -6.37 21.87 -2.26
CA PHE A 5 -7.10 20.67 -1.85
C PHE A 5 -7.55 19.83 -3.05
N LYS A 6 -8.14 20.49 -4.06
CA LYS A 6 -8.65 19.82 -5.27
C LYS A 6 -7.52 19.15 -6.07
N LYS A 7 -6.35 19.79 -6.13
CA LYS A 7 -5.15 19.25 -6.81
C LYS A 7 -4.57 18.06 -6.07
N ALA A 8 -4.43 18.14 -4.74
CA ALA A 8 -3.91 17.04 -3.94
C ALA A 8 -4.82 15.80 -4.01
N PHE A 9 -6.14 16.00 -3.98
CA PHE A 9 -7.11 14.92 -4.10
C PHE A 9 -7.08 14.24 -5.48
N MET A 10 -6.94 15.01 -6.56
CA MET A 10 -6.76 14.44 -7.91
C MET A 10 -5.48 13.63 -8.04
N VAL A 11 -4.37 14.09 -7.45
CA VAL A 11 -3.10 13.35 -7.43
C VAL A 11 -3.24 12.04 -6.65
N PHE A 12 -3.97 12.05 -5.53
CA PHE A 12 -4.24 10.86 -4.74
C PHE A 12 -5.08 9.82 -5.51
N ILE A 13 -6.15 10.25 -6.21
CA ILE A 13 -6.94 9.35 -7.05
C ILE A 13 -6.11 8.79 -8.21
N GLY A 14 -5.34 9.64 -8.90
CA GLY A 14 -4.45 9.19 -9.98
C GLY A 14 -3.44 8.15 -9.50
N PHE A 15 -2.91 8.33 -8.30
CA PHE A 15 -2.00 7.38 -7.66
C PHE A 15 -2.68 6.02 -7.39
N ILE A 16 -3.91 6.00 -6.87
CA ILE A 16 -4.68 4.76 -6.67
C ILE A 16 -4.91 4.03 -8.00
N VAL A 17 -5.23 4.74 -9.06
CA VAL A 17 -5.46 4.13 -10.39
C VAL A 17 -4.18 3.48 -10.93
N VAL A 18 -3.05 4.19 -10.85
CA VAL A 18 -1.74 3.65 -11.26
C VAL A 18 -1.37 2.42 -10.42
N LEU A 19 -1.64 2.46 -9.12
CA LEU A 19 -1.41 1.36 -8.19
C LEU A 19 -2.19 0.10 -8.57
N VAL A 20 -3.49 0.24 -8.84
CA VAL A 20 -4.32 -0.89 -9.28
C VAL A 20 -3.81 -1.44 -10.61
N GLY A 21 -3.39 -0.58 -11.54
CA GLY A 21 -2.82 -0.99 -12.82
C GLY A 21 -1.52 -1.80 -12.68
N ILE A 22 -0.59 -1.36 -11.82
CA ILE A 22 0.68 -2.08 -11.57
C ILE A 22 0.40 -3.43 -10.93
N LEU A 23 -0.48 -3.49 -9.92
CA LEU A 23 -0.88 -4.74 -9.27
C LEU A 23 -1.48 -5.74 -10.27
N ILE A 24 -2.40 -5.27 -11.12
CA ILE A 24 -2.99 -6.12 -12.18
C ILE A 24 -1.91 -6.59 -13.16
N GLY A 25 -1.00 -5.70 -13.59
CA GLY A 25 0.08 -6.06 -14.53
C GLY A 25 1.06 -7.08 -13.96
N VAL A 26 1.42 -6.97 -12.68
CA VAL A 26 2.28 -7.94 -11.99
C VAL A 26 1.59 -9.30 -11.89
N ILE A 27 0.31 -9.32 -11.47
CA ILE A 27 -0.49 -10.56 -11.40
C ILE A 27 -0.57 -11.23 -12.78
N GLN A 28 -0.83 -10.46 -13.84
CA GLN A 28 -0.92 -10.99 -15.19
C GLN A 28 0.43 -11.53 -15.69
N HIS A 29 1.54 -10.81 -15.50
CA HIS A 29 2.84 -11.20 -15.99
C HIS A 29 3.33 -12.53 -15.37
N PHE A 30 3.15 -12.68 -14.05
CA PHE A 30 3.61 -13.88 -13.36
C PHE A 30 2.62 -15.05 -13.45
N SER A 31 1.32 -14.81 -13.69
CA SER A 31 0.38 -15.89 -14.00
C SER A 31 0.70 -16.65 -15.31
N GLN A 32 1.49 -16.06 -16.21
CA GLN A 32 1.77 -16.60 -17.54
C GLN A 32 3.02 -17.48 -17.63
N TRP A 33 3.86 -17.55 -16.58
CA TRP A 33 5.08 -18.38 -16.57
C TRP A 33 4.81 -19.71 -15.87
N SER A 34 4.57 -20.75 -16.68
CA SER A 34 4.38 -22.14 -16.26
C SER A 34 5.64 -22.69 -15.56
N LEU A 35 5.68 -22.62 -14.23
CA LEU A 35 6.63 -23.38 -13.38
C LEU A 35 6.19 -24.86 -13.30
N PRO A 36 7.06 -25.83 -12.98
CA PRO A 36 6.70 -27.24 -12.90
C PRO A 36 5.65 -27.54 -11.81
N GLU A 37 4.72 -28.45 -12.07
CA GLU A 37 3.49 -28.75 -11.28
C GLU A 37 3.69 -29.00 -9.78
N THR A 38 4.90 -29.36 -9.33
CA THR A 38 5.20 -29.58 -7.90
C THR A 38 5.59 -28.31 -7.13
N ILE A 39 5.84 -27.20 -7.82
CA ILE A 39 6.15 -25.86 -7.25
C ILE A 39 4.96 -24.89 -7.46
N GLN A 40 3.95 -25.30 -8.22
CA GLN A 40 2.89 -24.45 -8.79
C GLN A 40 1.80 -23.94 -7.84
N MET A 41 1.71 -24.37 -6.57
CA MET A 41 0.55 -23.95 -5.76
C MET A 41 0.66 -22.53 -5.18
N VAL A 42 1.83 -21.89 -5.16
CA VAL A 42 2.01 -20.53 -4.61
C VAL A 42 3.08 -19.76 -5.40
N ASP A 43 2.67 -18.81 -6.25
CA ASP A 43 3.56 -17.89 -6.97
C ASP A 43 4.23 -16.88 -6.01
N PHE A 44 5.25 -17.38 -5.31
CA PHE A 44 5.95 -16.67 -4.25
C PHE A 44 6.71 -15.41 -4.74
N PRO A 45 7.40 -15.42 -5.90
CA PRO A 45 8.00 -14.22 -6.46
C PRO A 45 6.98 -13.14 -6.81
N GLY A 46 5.85 -13.51 -7.42
CA GLY A 46 4.76 -12.58 -7.71
C GLY A 46 4.19 -11.94 -6.45
N MET A 47 4.00 -12.74 -5.39
CA MET A 47 3.55 -12.25 -4.08
C MET A 47 4.55 -11.27 -3.43
N LEU A 48 5.85 -11.57 -3.47
CA LEU A 48 6.88 -10.67 -2.93
C LEU A 48 6.91 -9.33 -3.67
N VAL A 49 6.81 -9.34 -5.01
CA VAL A 49 6.77 -8.12 -5.82
C VAL A 49 5.48 -7.33 -5.55
N ALA A 50 4.33 -8.00 -5.46
CA ALA A 50 3.06 -7.36 -5.15
C ALA A 50 3.10 -6.68 -3.77
N VAL A 51 3.68 -7.32 -2.76
CA VAL A 51 3.79 -6.76 -1.41
C VAL A 51 4.83 -5.66 -1.31
N LEU A 52 5.96 -5.79 -2.01
CA LEU A 52 6.93 -4.69 -2.12
C LEU A 52 6.27 -3.45 -2.76
N GLY A 53 5.49 -3.66 -3.83
CA GLY A 53 4.67 -2.62 -4.44
C GLY A 53 3.71 -2.00 -3.42
N ALA A 54 2.92 -2.83 -2.73
CA ALA A 54 1.96 -2.36 -1.74
C ALA A 54 2.63 -1.56 -0.59
N CYS A 55 3.80 -1.99 -0.11
CA CYS A 55 4.58 -1.29 0.91
C CYS A 55 5.10 0.07 0.43
N LEU A 56 5.70 0.14 -0.77
CA LEU A 56 6.15 1.41 -1.36
C LEU A 56 4.97 2.38 -1.51
N LEU A 57 3.81 1.84 -1.88
CA LEU A 57 2.62 2.65 -2.09
C LEU A 57 1.99 3.13 -0.77
N GLY A 58 2.08 2.31 0.28
CA GLY A 58 1.75 2.72 1.64
C GLY A 58 2.61 3.89 2.12
N LEU A 59 3.92 3.86 1.86
CA LEU A 59 4.83 4.97 2.20
C LEU A 59 4.47 6.26 1.46
N VAL A 60 4.19 6.17 0.16
CA VAL A 60 3.75 7.34 -0.63
C VAL A 60 2.40 7.88 -0.12
N SER A 61 1.48 6.99 0.26
CA SER A 61 0.18 7.37 0.82
C SER A 61 0.31 8.10 2.16
N ILE A 62 1.25 7.68 3.03
CA ILE A 62 1.56 8.36 4.29
C ILE A 62 2.12 9.76 4.01
N ALA A 63 3.08 9.88 3.08
CA ALA A 63 3.66 11.17 2.71
C ALA A 63 2.60 12.14 2.16
N LEU A 64 1.71 11.65 1.28
CA LEU A 64 0.57 12.41 0.76
C LEU A 64 -0.40 12.84 1.87
N THR A 65 -0.67 11.95 2.83
CA THR A 65 -1.56 12.24 3.97
C THR A 65 -1.02 13.39 4.81
N PHE A 66 0.28 13.39 5.13
CA PHE A 66 0.91 14.51 5.86
C PHE A 66 1.00 15.79 5.04
N TYR A 67 1.21 15.69 3.73
CA TYR A 67 1.17 16.84 2.83
C TYR A 67 -0.23 17.50 2.82
N LEU A 68 -1.28 16.69 2.72
CA LEU A 68 -2.68 17.15 2.81
C LEU A 68 -2.99 17.73 4.19
N ALA A 69 -2.55 17.08 5.26
CA ALA A 69 -2.72 17.57 6.62
C ALA A 69 -2.09 18.96 6.78
N ARG A 70 -0.88 19.17 6.28
CA ARG A 70 -0.21 20.47 6.29
C ARG A 70 -0.99 21.54 5.52
N ALA A 71 -1.50 21.20 4.34
CA ALA A 71 -2.31 22.13 3.54
C ALA A 71 -3.60 22.51 4.29
N TRP A 72 -4.29 21.54 4.89
CA TRP A 72 -5.50 21.78 5.68
C TRP A 72 -5.25 22.60 6.95
N ILE A 73 -4.15 22.37 7.66
CA ILE A 73 -3.78 23.18 8.83
C ILE A 73 -3.54 24.64 8.41
N SER A 74 -2.98 24.88 7.22
CA SER A 74 -2.78 26.25 6.73
C SER A 74 -4.08 26.98 6.35
N GLU A 75 -5.09 26.24 5.87
CA GLU A 75 -6.40 26.81 5.53
C GLU A 75 -7.33 26.95 6.75
N GLN A 76 -7.25 26.03 7.71
CA GLN A 76 -8.08 26.02 8.93
C GLN A 76 -7.21 25.71 10.17
N PRO A 77 -6.48 26.70 10.69
CA PRO A 77 -5.54 26.51 11.80
C PRO A 77 -6.25 26.06 13.09
N GLU A 78 -7.50 26.49 13.27
CA GLU A 78 -8.37 26.13 14.40
C GLU A 78 -8.70 24.64 14.50
N LEU A 79 -8.61 23.89 13.39
CA LEU A 79 -8.80 22.43 13.38
C LEU A 79 -7.48 21.65 13.34
N GLY A 80 -6.34 22.33 13.44
CA GLY A 80 -5.05 21.74 13.12
C GLY A 80 -4.69 20.51 13.96
N GLU A 81 -5.02 20.53 15.25
CA GLU A 81 -4.77 19.41 16.16
C GLU A 81 -5.62 18.18 15.80
N ARG A 82 -6.89 18.36 15.39
CA ARG A 82 -7.75 17.26 14.92
C ARG A 82 -7.24 16.68 13.59
N ILE A 83 -6.82 17.54 12.67
CA ILE A 83 -6.28 17.13 11.37
C ILE A 83 -5.00 16.31 11.56
N LEU A 84 -4.09 16.76 12.41
CA LEU A 84 -2.86 16.04 12.72
C LEU A 84 -3.15 14.69 13.37
N ARG A 85 -4.09 14.63 14.31
CA ARG A 85 -4.49 13.39 14.98
C ARG A 85 -5.10 12.38 14.01
N LEU A 86 -5.92 12.84 13.06
CA LEU A 86 -6.47 12.02 11.99
C LEU A 86 -5.38 11.51 11.04
N ALA A 87 -4.45 12.37 10.61
CA ALA A 87 -3.33 11.97 9.75
C ALA A 87 -2.45 10.91 10.40
N LEU A 88 -2.19 11.05 11.70
CA LEU A 88 -1.47 10.05 12.50
C LEU A 88 -2.24 8.74 12.59
N ALA A 89 -3.54 8.79 12.91
CA ALA A 89 -4.38 7.58 13.01
C ALA A 89 -4.43 6.79 11.69
N VAL A 90 -4.59 7.49 10.57
CA VAL A 90 -4.54 6.90 9.23
C VAL A 90 -3.17 6.28 8.97
N SER A 91 -2.09 7.01 9.24
CA SER A 91 -0.73 6.51 9.01
C SER A 91 -0.40 5.27 9.84
N ILE A 92 -0.79 5.24 11.12
CA ILE A 92 -0.62 4.09 12.01
C ILE A 92 -1.42 2.89 11.48
N SER A 93 -2.66 3.12 11.05
CA SER A 93 -3.51 2.06 10.48
C SER A 93 -2.87 1.46 9.22
N PHE A 94 -2.32 2.30 8.34
CA PHE A 94 -1.56 1.86 7.17
C PHE A 94 -0.35 1.01 7.56
N ILE A 95 0.47 1.48 8.53
CA ILE A 95 1.64 0.73 9.00
C ILE A 95 1.24 -0.64 9.56
N VAL A 96 0.17 -0.72 10.35
CA VAL A 96 -0.32 -1.97 10.93
C VAL A 96 -0.80 -2.93 9.84
N VAL A 97 -1.59 -2.46 8.88
CA VAL A 97 -2.11 -3.29 7.79
C VAL A 97 -0.97 -3.81 6.91
N PHE A 98 -0.07 -2.93 6.45
CA PHE A 98 1.05 -3.34 5.59
C PHE A 98 2.10 -4.18 6.34
N GLY A 99 2.38 -3.86 7.60
CA GLY A 99 3.24 -4.67 8.46
C GLY A 99 2.65 -6.06 8.73
N GLY A 100 1.33 -6.14 8.95
CA GLY A 100 0.62 -7.40 9.11
C GLY A 100 0.63 -8.26 7.84
N LEU A 101 0.45 -7.65 6.66
CA LEU A 101 0.56 -8.34 5.37
C LEU A 101 1.98 -8.89 5.12
N ALA A 102 3.01 -8.09 5.39
CA ALA A 102 4.40 -8.53 5.26
C ALA A 102 4.72 -9.67 6.25
N GLY A 103 4.31 -9.54 7.51
CA GLY A 103 4.48 -10.58 8.53
C GLY A 103 3.75 -11.87 8.18
N GLY A 104 2.50 -11.77 7.71
CA GLY A 104 1.70 -12.90 7.26
C GLY A 104 2.37 -13.67 6.13
N LEU A 105 2.97 -12.97 5.16
CA LEU A 105 3.74 -13.59 4.07
C LEU A 105 5.01 -14.30 4.53
N ILE A 106 5.74 -13.73 5.50
CA ILE A 106 6.93 -14.37 6.06
C ILE A 106 6.53 -15.66 6.78
N VAL A 107 5.44 -15.64 7.56
CA VAL A 107 4.91 -16.84 8.23
C VAL A 107 4.47 -17.88 7.21
N LEU A 108 3.71 -17.47 6.19
CA LEU A 108 3.25 -18.35 5.11
C LEU A 108 4.44 -19.01 4.40
N ARG A 109 5.49 -18.25 4.10
CA ARG A 109 6.74 -18.77 3.51
C ARG A 109 7.41 -19.78 4.41
N THR A 110 7.49 -19.47 5.70
CA THR A 110 8.17 -20.30 6.68
C THR A 110 7.45 -21.64 6.83
N LEU A 111 6.12 -21.62 6.97
CA LEU A 111 5.28 -22.81 7.04
C LEU A 111 5.37 -23.67 5.77
N TRP A 112 5.43 -23.04 4.60
CA TRP A 112 5.66 -23.75 3.34
C TRP A 112 7.04 -24.40 3.28
N THR A 113 8.09 -23.69 3.69
CA THR A 113 9.48 -24.18 3.61
C THR A 113 9.71 -25.40 4.49
N ILE A 114 8.95 -25.54 5.59
CA ILE A 114 9.02 -26.69 6.49
C ILE A 114 8.05 -27.82 6.11
N GLY A 115 7.31 -27.71 5.00
CA GLY A 115 6.40 -28.75 4.53
C GLY A 115 5.18 -28.96 5.43
N PHE A 116 4.70 -27.90 6.10
CA PHE A 116 3.52 -27.98 6.95
C PHE A 116 2.20 -28.19 6.18
N PHE A 117 2.20 -27.91 4.86
CA PHE A 117 1.06 -28.03 3.97
C PHE A 117 1.25 -29.15 2.95
#